data_AF-A0A519CW40-F1
#
_entry.id   AF-A0A519CW40-F1
#
_cell.length_a   1.000
_cell.length_b   1.000
_cell.length_c   1.000
_cell.angle_alpha   90.00
_cell.angle_beta   90.00
_cell.angle_gamma   90.00
#
_symmetry.space_group_name_H-M   'P 1'
#
loop_
_entity.id
_entity.type
_entity.pdbx_description
1 polymer ?
#
loop_
_entity_poly.entity_id
_entity_poly.type
_entity_poly.pdbx_seq_one_letter_code
_entity_poly.pdbx_strand_id
1 'polypeptide(L)'
;MVEIQCPHCDENVELEDDVFGLFDCPHCDEEFIWEDDEDVSNEHTTNSPVISGVKIGIGIVGFVLLLSVIFFVWLSSLGPLNMS
;
A
#
# COMPACT_ATOMS: atom_id res chain seq x y z
N MET A 1 0.03 21.82 8.76
CA MET A 1 0.16 20.89 7.64
C MET A 1 1.56 20.35 7.69
N VAL A 2 1.71 19.03 7.71
CA VAL A 2 2.99 18.33 7.72
C VAL A 2 3.22 17.71 6.34
N GLU A 3 4.44 17.88 5.83
CA GLU A 3 4.88 17.19 4.62
C GLU A 3 5.57 15.90 5.01
N ILE A 4 4.96 14.77 4.63
CA ILE A 4 5.53 13.45 4.87
C ILE A 4 5.91 12.81 3.54
N GLN A 5 6.79 11.83 3.57
CA GLN A 5 7.11 11.04 2.38
C GLN A 5 6.24 9.79 2.32
N CYS A 6 5.57 9.58 1.20
CA CYS A 6 4.80 8.37 0.97
C CYS A 6 5.75 7.15 0.91
N PRO A 7 5.52 6.10 1.72
CA PRO A 7 6.38 4.92 1.72
C PRO A 7 6.25 4.04 0.45
N HIS A 8 5.30 4.36 -0.44
CA HIS A 8 5.02 3.60 -1.66
C HIS A 8 5.68 4.19 -2.90
N CYS A 9 5.77 5.53 -2.98
CA CYS A 9 6.25 6.22 -4.18
C CYS A 9 7.34 7.26 -3.91
N ASP A 10 7.80 7.38 -2.65
CA ASP A 10 8.82 8.34 -2.20
C ASP A 10 8.47 9.83 -2.48
N GLU A 11 7.23 10.10 -2.91
CA GLU A 11 6.70 11.44 -3.15
C GLU A 11 6.21 12.08 -1.85
N ASN A 12 6.30 13.41 -1.78
CA ASN A 12 5.84 14.17 -0.64
C ASN A 12 4.31 14.30 -0.66
N VAL A 13 3.68 14.08 0.50
CA VAL A 13 2.23 14.19 0.73
C VAL A 13 2.01 15.20 1.84
N GLU A 14 1.09 16.14 1.62
CA GLU A 14 0.67 17.11 2.63
C GLU A 14 -0.50 16.54 3.43
N LEU A 15 -0.33 16.43 4.75
CA LEU A 15 -1.40 16.08 5.69
C LEU A 15 -1.66 17.22 6.67
N GLU A 16 -2.82 17.20 7.31
CA GLU A 16 -3.11 18.07 8.44
C GLU A 16 -2.22 17.71 9.64
N ASP A 17 -1.95 18.68 10.52
CA ASP A 17 -1.24 18.39 11.77
C ASP A 17 -2.20 17.64 12.71
N ASP A 18 -1.67 16.78 13.59
CA ASP A 18 -2.45 16.05 14.61
C ASP A 18 -3.52 15.07 14.06
N VAL A 19 -3.39 14.63 12.80
CA VAL A 19 -4.25 13.59 12.22
C VAL A 19 -3.54 12.26 12.18
N PHE A 20 -4.23 11.17 12.54
CA PHE A 20 -3.65 9.83 12.61
C PHE A 20 -4.63 8.79 12.07
N GLY A 21 -4.11 7.77 11.38
CA GLY A 21 -4.90 6.72 10.77
C GLY A 21 -4.41 6.33 9.38
N LEU A 22 -5.33 5.78 8.58
CA LEU A 22 -5.09 5.40 7.18
C LEU A 22 -5.38 6.59 6.26
N PHE A 23 -4.43 6.88 5.37
CA PHE A 23 -4.51 7.96 4.40
C PHE A 23 -4.19 7.44 3.01
N ASP A 24 -4.85 8.03 2.01
CA ASP A 24 -4.60 7.71 0.61
C ASP A 24 -3.54 8.66 0.05
N CYS A 25 -2.51 8.11 -0.60
CA CYS A 25 -1.53 8.92 -1.30
C CYS A 25 -2.12 9.45 -2.62
N PRO A 26 -2.12 10.77 -2.87
CA PRO A 26 -2.66 11.36 -4.10
C PRO A 26 -1.78 11.12 -5.34
N HIS A 27 -0.56 10.59 -5.16
CA HIS A 27 0.38 10.35 -6.27
C HIS A 27 0.31 8.93 -6.81
N CYS A 28 0.07 7.95 -5.92
CA CYS A 28 0.02 6.54 -6.29
C CYS A 28 -1.32 5.86 -5.96
N ASP A 29 -2.29 6.61 -5.43
CA ASP A 29 -3.61 6.12 -5.00
C ASP A 29 -3.54 4.92 -4.04
N GLU A 30 -2.47 4.84 -3.24
CA GLU A 30 -2.22 3.73 -2.33
C GLU A 30 -2.30 4.18 -0.87
N GLU A 31 -2.87 3.31 -0.04
CA GLU A 31 -3.20 3.59 1.36
C GLU A 31 -1.94 3.41 2.24
N PHE A 32 -1.65 4.36 3.12
CA PHE A 32 -0.57 4.27 4.11
C PHE A 32 -1.06 4.68 5.51
N ILE A 33 -0.39 4.18 6.54
CA ILE A 33 -0.67 4.50 7.93
C ILE A 33 0.22 5.67 8.36
N TRP A 34 -0.39 6.68 8.95
CA TRP A 34 0.27 7.83 9.57
C TRP A 34 -0.10 7.88 11.05
N GLU A 35 0.92 7.87 11.92
CA GLU A 35 0.80 7.92 13.38
C GLU A 35 1.73 9.02 13.87
N ASP A 36 1.37 9.72 14.97
CA ASP A 36 2.30 10.65 15.59
C ASP A 36 3.42 9.87 16.24
N ASP A 37 4.63 10.39 16.14
CA ASP A 37 5.79 9.88 16.86
C ASP A 37 5.79 10.37 18.33
N GLU A 38 4.63 10.54 18.98
CA GLU A 38 4.57 10.75 20.43
C GLU A 38 4.77 9.42 21.17
N ASP A 39 6.05 9.16 21.46
CA ASP A 39 6.55 8.23 22.48
C ASP A 39 6.28 6.73 22.28
N VAL A 40 7.17 6.07 21.53
CA VAL A 40 7.57 4.69 21.86
C VAL A 40 9.09 4.61 22.01
N SER A 41 9.61 5.21 23.08
CA SER A 41 10.81 4.66 23.72
C SER A 41 10.43 3.34 24.40
N ASN A 42 10.43 2.23 23.66
CA ASN A 42 10.63 0.91 24.24
C ASN A 42 11.43 0.04 23.27
N GLU A 43 12.71 -0.04 23.62
CA GLU A 43 13.60 -1.16 23.30
C GLU A 43 12.84 -2.48 23.26
N HIS A 44 12.85 -3.16 22.11
CA HIS A 44 12.72 -4.60 22.06
C HIS A 44 13.78 -5.15 21.10
N THR A 45 15.04 -5.15 21.57
CA THR A 45 15.94 -6.25 21.21
C THR A 45 15.33 -7.52 21.80
N THR A 46 14.53 -8.24 21.02
CA THR A 46 14.28 -9.65 21.27
C THR A 46 14.31 -10.39 19.95
N ASN A 47 15.46 -11.00 19.68
CA ASN A 47 15.47 -12.25 18.92
C ASN A 47 14.56 -13.24 19.66
N SER A 48 13.33 -13.42 19.18
CA SER A 48 12.47 -14.53 19.58
C SER A 48 11.74 -15.01 18.33
N PRO A 49 11.80 -16.32 18.00
CA PRO A 49 11.14 -16.89 16.83
C PRO A 49 9.65 -17.03 17.16
N VAL A 50 8.92 -15.91 17.14
CA VAL A 50 7.47 -15.94 17.11
C VAL A 50 7.05 -16.06 15.65
N ILE A 51 6.36 -17.14 15.36
CA ILE A 51 5.65 -17.39 14.12
C ILE A 51 4.64 -16.23 13.96
N SER A 52 5.11 -15.15 13.32
CA SER A 52 4.38 -13.90 13.08
C SER A 52 3.52 -14.12 11.85
N GLY A 53 2.37 -14.77 12.07
CA GLY A 53 1.45 -15.30 11.06
C GLY A 53 0.69 -14.28 10.22
N VAL A 54 1.13 -13.02 10.14
CA VAL A 54 0.66 -12.02 9.17
C VAL A 54 1.84 -11.11 8.83
N LYS A 55 2.72 -11.56 7.93
CA LYS A 55 3.74 -10.70 7.27
C LYS A 55 3.69 -10.79 5.74
N ILE A 56 2.60 -11.35 5.19
CA ILE A 56 2.40 -11.51 3.75
C ILE A 56 0.89 -11.36 3.49
N GLY A 57 0.38 -10.13 3.48
CA GLY A 57 -1.07 -9.89 3.37
C GLY A 57 -1.53 -8.79 2.44
N ILE A 58 -0.65 -7.87 2.00
CA ILE A 58 -1.08 -6.69 1.22
C ILE A 58 -0.58 -6.76 -0.23
N GLY A 59 0.62 -7.31 -0.47
CA GLY A 59 1.15 -7.45 -1.84
C GLY A 59 0.33 -8.37 -2.75
N ILE A 60 -0.41 -9.33 -2.19
CA ILE A 60 -1.22 -10.26 -2.99
C ILE A 60 -2.46 -9.55 -3.54
N VAL A 61 -3.08 -8.64 -2.78
CA VAL A 61 -4.27 -7.91 -3.24
C VAL A 61 -3.91 -6.96 -4.37
N GLY A 62 -2.85 -6.17 -4.22
CA GLY A 62 -2.34 -5.29 -5.28
C GLY A 62 -1.93 -6.05 -6.55
N PHE A 63 -1.22 -7.18 -6.38
CA PHE A 63 -0.82 -8.01 -7.52
C PHE A 63 -2.02 -8.65 -8.25
N VAL A 64 -3.03 -9.12 -7.51
CA VAL A 64 -4.26 -9.69 -8.09
C VAL A 64 -5.07 -8.61 -8.83
N LEU A 65 -5.16 -7.40 -8.28
CA LEU A 65 -5.84 -6.27 -8.93
C LEU A 65 -5.10 -5.84 -10.22
N LEU A 66 -3.78 -5.70 -10.17
CA LEU A 66 -2.96 -5.40 -11.36
C LEU A 66 -3.12 -6.46 -12.46
N LEU A 67 -3.03 -7.74 -12.10
CA LEU A 67 -3.21 -8.84 -13.06
C LEU A 67 -4.62 -8.86 -13.67
N SER A 68 -5.65 -8.57 -12.87
CA SER A 68 -7.03 -8.49 -13.34
C SER A 68 -7.19 -7.39 -14.41
N VAL A 69 -6.70 -6.17 -14.14
CA VAL A 69 -6.79 -5.04 -15.08
C VAL A 69 -6.03 -5.33 -16.37
N ILE A 70 -4.80 -5.83 -16.27
CA ILE A 70 -3.99 -6.21 -17.43
C ILE A 70 -4.71 -7.26 -18.27
N PHE A 71 -5.30 -8.28 -17.63
CA PHE A 71 -6.06 -9.33 -18.29
C PHE A 71 -7.31 -8.80 -18.98
N PHE A 72 -8.09 -7.93 -18.34
CA PHE A 72 -9.28 -7.31 -18.94
C PHE A 72 -8.94 -6.43 -20.15
N VAL A 73 -7.84 -5.67 -20.08
CA VAL A 73 -7.34 -4.84 -21.19
C VAL A 73 -6.86 -5.71 -22.36
N TRP A 74 -6.13 -6.79 -22.06
CA TRP A 74 -5.75 -7.80 -23.04
C TRP A 74 -6.96 -8.46 -23.70
N LEU A 75 -7.95 -8.90 -22.90
CA LEU A 75 -9.17 -9.54 -23.37
C LEU A 75 -10.00 -8.60 -24.26
N SER A 76 -10.05 -7.30 -23.91
CA SER A 76 -10.71 -6.27 -24.70
C SER A 76 -9.97 -5.98 -26.01
N SER A 77 -8.64 -6.07 -26.01
CA SER A 77 -7.81 -5.96 -27.22
C SER A 77 -7.82 -7.24 -28.08
N LEU A 78 -8.10 -8.38 -27.46
CA LEU A 78 -8.32 -9.69 -28.09
C LEU A 78 -9.79 -9.93 -28.47
N GLY A 79 -10.57 -8.86 -28.66
CA GLY A 79 -11.93 -8.92 -29.20
C GLY A 79 -12.06 -9.85 -30.42
N PRO A 80 -13.30 -10.28 -30.74
CA PRO A 80 -13.72 -11.64 -31.08
C PRO A 80 -13.13 -12.14 -32.40
N LEU A 81 -11.85 -12.52 -32.43
CA LEU A 81 -11.27 -13.28 -33.55
C LEU A 81 -11.39 -14.80 -33.34
N ASN A 82 -12.08 -15.24 -32.29
CA ASN A 82 -12.41 -16.65 -32.03
C ASN A 82 -13.92 -16.90 -32.06
N MET A 83 -14.57 -16.42 -33.11
CA MET A 83 -15.91 -16.85 -33.50
C MET A 83 -15.97 -16.96 -35.03
N SER A 84 -15.21 -17.91 -35.57
CA SER A 84 -15.34 -18.39 -36.95
C SER A 84 -14.76 -19.80 -37.05
#